data_AF-A0A7C3M7E7-F1
#
_entry.id   AF-A0A7C3M7E7-F1
#
_cell.length_a   1.000
_cell.length_b   1.000
_cell.length_c   1.000
_cell.angle_alpha   90.00
_cell.angle_beta   90.00
_cell.angle_gamma   90.00
#
_symmetry.space_group_name_H-M   'P 1'
#
loop_
_entity.id
_entity.type
_entity.pdbx_description
1 polymer ?
#
loop_
_entity_poly.entity_id
_entity_poly.type
_entity_poly.pdbx_seq_one_letter_code
_entity_poly.pdbx_strand_id
1 'polypeptide(L)'
;MEENSEIVMVCTDAEMRDEKGRFIREMRWNFNKDFWRQSIGNGSVVRRDLFFKENIWYDEKLVLLLEDVDIALHALKNKKWDFIPEILRIYYHYPKRKGTNLSTFATLNHQWLLKDINYFLKKNLPIYEKIGKEALSWLYFYIGKYCLRVGII
;
A
#
# COMPACT_ATOMS: atom_id res chain seq x y z
N MET A 1 -19.09 6.74 -7.93
CA MET A 1 -18.23 7.87 -7.48
C MET A 1 -18.72 9.22 -8.01
N GLU A 2 -19.18 9.33 -9.25
CA GLU A 2 -19.79 10.57 -9.76
C GLU A 2 -21.06 10.96 -8.99
N GLU A 3 -21.85 9.96 -8.60
CA GLU A 3 -23.10 10.11 -7.85
C GLU A 3 -22.93 10.46 -6.36
N ASN A 4 -21.72 10.29 -5.81
CA ASN A 4 -21.43 10.60 -4.40
C ASN A 4 -20.07 11.30 -4.27
N SER A 5 -20.13 12.62 -4.14
CA SER A 5 -18.96 13.50 -4.05
C SER A 5 -18.09 13.27 -2.81
N GLU A 6 -18.62 12.64 -1.76
CA GLU A 6 -17.89 12.40 -0.51
C GLU A 6 -16.92 11.21 -0.61
N ILE A 7 -17.22 10.24 -1.50
CA ILE A 7 -16.35 9.09 -1.73
C ILE A 7 -15.15 9.54 -2.54
N VAL A 8 -13.95 9.35 -1.99
CA VAL A 8 -12.69 9.82 -2.61
C VAL A 8 -11.87 8.71 -3.26
N MET A 9 -12.17 7.47 -2.89
CA MET A 9 -11.55 6.28 -3.45
C MET A 9 -12.59 5.16 -3.55
N VAL A 10 -12.54 4.39 -4.63
CA VAL A 10 -13.26 3.12 -4.78
C VAL A 10 -12.25 2.03 -5.11
N CYS A 11 -12.41 0.86 -4.49
CA CYS A 11 -11.64 -0.34 -4.79
C CYS A 11 -12.56 -1.50 -5.15
N THR A 12 -12.02 -2.53 -5.81
CA THR A 12 -12.75 -3.74 -6.19
C THR A 12 -11.98 -4.99 -5.79
N ASP A 13 -12.69 -6.11 -5.71
CA ASP A 13 -12.05 -7.42 -5.65
C ASP A 13 -11.33 -7.74 -6.96
N ALA A 14 -10.42 -8.71 -6.89
CA ALA A 14 -9.61 -9.12 -8.02
C ALA A 14 -9.47 -10.63 -8.12
N GLU A 15 -9.20 -11.08 -9.34
CA GLU A 15 -8.74 -12.42 -9.61
C GLU A 15 -7.23 -12.42 -9.76
N MET A 16 -6.53 -13.26 -9.02
CA MET A 16 -5.09 -13.47 -9.19
C MET A 16 -4.85 -14.51 -10.27
N ARG A 17 -4.05 -14.15 -11.28
CA ARG A 17 -3.58 -15.05 -12.34
C ARG A 17 -2.07 -15.17 -12.34
N ASP A 18 -1.53 -16.28 -12.83
CA ASP A 18 -0.10 -16.40 -13.09
C ASP A 18 0.31 -15.70 -14.40
N GLU A 19 1.61 -15.70 -14.70
CA GLU A 19 2.17 -15.13 -15.94
C GLU A 19 1.61 -15.74 -17.24
N LYS A 20 0.98 -16.91 -17.17
CA LYS A 20 0.33 -17.59 -18.30
C LYS A 20 -1.19 -17.36 -18.33
N GLY A 21 -1.72 -16.49 -17.46
CA GLY A 21 -3.14 -16.20 -17.35
C GLY A 21 -3.97 -17.29 -16.67
N ARG A 22 -3.34 -18.25 -15.98
CA ARG A 22 -4.06 -19.29 -15.24
C ARG A 22 -4.52 -18.75 -13.89
N PHE A 23 -5.76 -19.06 -13.52
CA PHE A 23 -6.32 -18.72 -12.22
C PHE A 23 -5.46 -19.30 -11.07
N ILE A 24 -5.17 -18.46 -10.08
CA ILE A 24 -4.54 -18.88 -8.82
C ILE A 24 -5.55 -18.83 -7.68
N ARG A 25 -6.19 -17.66 -7.47
CA ARG A 25 -7.15 -17.42 -6.39
C ARG A 25 -7.90 -16.11 -6.57
N GLU A 26 -9.01 -15.96 -5.87
CA GLU A 26 -9.62 -14.65 -5.63
C GLU A 26 -8.80 -13.86 -4.59
N MET A 27 -8.66 -12.56 -4.83
CA MET A 27 -8.09 -11.57 -3.91
C MET A 27 -9.22 -10.69 -3.40
N ARG A 28 -9.76 -11.08 -2.25
CA ARG A 28 -10.81 -10.32 -1.58
C ARG A 28 -10.21 -9.20 -0.73
N TRP A 29 -10.65 -7.97 -0.96
CA TRP A 29 -10.23 -6.81 -0.20
C TRP A 29 -10.90 -6.81 1.17
N ASN A 30 -10.13 -6.59 2.23
CA ASN A 30 -10.72 -6.36 3.55
C ASN A 30 -10.94 -4.86 3.76
N PHE A 31 -12.11 -4.39 3.34
CA PHE A 31 -12.47 -2.98 3.35
C PHE A 31 -12.77 -2.43 4.76
N ASN A 32 -13.16 -3.29 5.69
CA ASN A 32 -13.52 -2.90 7.06
C ASN A 32 -12.31 -2.66 7.97
N LYS A 33 -11.13 -2.37 7.42
CA LYS A 33 -9.95 -1.98 8.21
C LYS A 33 -9.81 -0.47 8.23
N ASP A 34 -9.26 0.03 9.33
CA ASP A 34 -8.91 1.43 9.50
C ASP A 34 -7.95 1.94 8.41
N PHE A 35 -8.04 3.22 8.05
CA PHE A 35 -7.22 3.86 6.99
C PHE A 35 -5.72 3.75 7.18
N TRP A 36 -5.26 3.79 8.43
CA TRP A 36 -3.86 3.63 8.75
C TRP A 36 -3.37 2.17 8.61
N ARG A 37 -4.24 1.23 8.25
CA ARG A 37 -3.90 -0.16 7.87
C ARG A 37 -4.04 -0.43 6.37
N GLN A 38 -4.53 0.52 5.60
CA GLN A 38 -4.79 0.35 4.17
C GLN A 38 -3.53 0.65 3.34
N SER A 39 -3.57 0.17 2.10
CA SER A 39 -2.62 0.49 1.05
C SER A 39 -3.41 0.84 -0.21
N ILE A 40 -3.04 1.89 -0.94
CA ILE A 40 -3.62 2.21 -2.25
C ILE A 40 -2.67 1.64 -3.28
N GLY A 41 -3.05 0.50 -3.87
CA GLY A 41 -2.26 -0.17 -4.89
C GLY A 41 -3.07 -0.36 -6.17
N ASN A 42 -2.66 -1.34 -6.98
CA ASN A 42 -3.30 -1.61 -8.26
C ASN A 42 -4.80 -1.94 -8.09
N GLY A 43 -5.65 -1.25 -8.86
CA GLY A 43 -7.12 -1.42 -8.85
C GLY A 43 -7.91 -0.38 -8.04
N SER A 44 -7.24 0.57 -7.38
CA SER A 44 -7.90 1.68 -6.70
C SER A 44 -8.18 2.82 -7.68
N VAL A 45 -9.41 3.31 -7.71
CA VAL A 45 -9.79 4.54 -8.42
C VAL A 45 -9.87 5.66 -7.40
N VAL A 46 -9.06 6.70 -7.58
CA VAL A 46 -8.94 7.82 -6.63
C VAL A 46 -9.33 9.13 -7.32
N ARG A 47 -10.01 10.04 -6.61
CA ARG A 47 -10.32 11.36 -7.17
C ARG A 47 -9.04 12.13 -7.49
N ARG A 48 -8.99 12.69 -8.70
CA ARG A 48 -7.85 13.47 -9.18
C ARG A 48 -7.51 14.66 -8.29
N ASP A 49 -8.51 15.35 -7.73
CA ASP A 49 -8.28 16.56 -6.92
C ASP A 49 -7.58 16.27 -5.58
N LEU A 50 -7.63 15.02 -5.09
CA LEU A 50 -6.85 14.61 -3.92
C LEU A 50 -5.35 14.73 -4.13
N PHE A 51 -4.86 14.37 -5.31
CA PHE A 51 -3.43 14.43 -5.64
C PHE A 51 -2.89 15.85 -5.49
N PHE A 52 -3.69 16.84 -5.89
CA PHE A 52 -3.32 18.25 -5.78
C PHE A 52 -3.50 18.81 -4.37
N LYS A 53 -4.64 18.54 -3.72
CA LYS A 53 -4.96 19.11 -2.41
C LYS A 53 -4.06 18.61 -1.30
N GLU A 54 -3.76 17.32 -1.33
CA GLU A 54 -2.99 16.63 -0.29
C GLU A 54 -1.52 16.43 -0.70
N ASN A 55 -1.14 16.92 -1.88
CA ASN A 55 0.19 16.76 -2.46
C ASN A 55 0.65 15.28 -2.47
N ILE A 56 -0.28 14.37 -2.77
CA ILE A 56 -0.05 12.93 -2.82
C ILE A 56 0.55 12.60 -4.17
N TRP A 57 1.81 12.98 -4.36
CA TRP A 57 2.59 12.52 -5.50
C TRP A 57 3.35 11.27 -5.11
N TYR A 58 3.76 10.52 -6.13
CA TYR A 58 4.66 9.41 -5.93
C TYR A 58 5.94 9.93 -5.24
N ASP A 59 6.16 9.51 -4.00
CA ASP A 59 7.34 9.91 -3.24
C ASP A 59 8.51 9.08 -3.74
N GLU A 60 9.27 9.61 -4.69
CA GLU A 60 10.41 8.93 -5.31
C GLU A 60 11.50 8.52 -4.30
N LYS A 61 11.44 9.03 -3.05
CA LYS A 61 12.32 8.63 -1.95
C LYS A 61 11.84 7.37 -1.23
N LEU A 62 10.60 6.95 -1.42
CA LEU A 62 10.07 5.70 -0.91
C LEU A 62 10.19 4.64 -1.99
N VAL A 63 11.12 3.71 -1.82
CA VAL A 63 11.26 2.58 -2.73
C VAL A 63 10.51 1.37 -2.14
N LEU A 64 9.69 0.73 -2.98
CA LEU A 64 9.10 -0.59 -2.77
C LEU A 64 8.19 -0.75 -1.52
N LEU A 65 6.90 -0.98 -1.76
CA LEU A 65 5.87 -1.45 -0.81
C LEU A 65 5.49 -0.51 0.35
N LEU A 66 6.30 0.49 0.70
CA LEU A 66 5.93 1.55 1.65
C LEU A 66 5.15 2.69 0.97
N GLU A 67 5.31 2.86 -0.34
CA GLU A 67 4.64 3.89 -1.15
C GLU A 67 3.12 3.78 -1.09
N ASP A 68 2.55 2.59 -1.30
CA ASP A 68 1.11 2.38 -1.33
C ASP A 68 0.47 2.68 0.04
N VAL A 69 1.21 2.42 1.12
CA VAL A 69 0.78 2.71 2.50
C VAL A 69 0.90 4.20 2.79
N ASP A 70 1.97 4.87 2.33
CA ASP A 70 2.13 6.33 2.45
C ASP A 70 0.98 7.05 1.72
N ILE A 71 0.74 6.69 0.47
CA ILE A 71 -0.34 7.22 -0.36
C ILE A 71 -1.70 6.99 0.34
N ALA A 72 -1.97 5.79 0.83
CA ALA A 72 -3.20 5.50 1.58
C ALA A 72 -3.36 6.37 2.82
N LEU A 73 -2.30 6.51 3.62
CA LEU A 73 -2.34 7.24 4.88
C LEU A 73 -2.73 8.70 4.66
N HIS A 74 -2.22 9.34 3.61
CA HIS A 74 -2.52 10.75 3.30
C HIS A 74 -3.84 10.91 2.51
N ALA A 75 -4.10 10.03 1.54
CA ALA A 75 -5.31 10.07 0.73
C ALA A 75 -6.57 9.88 1.57
N LEU A 76 -6.53 8.93 2.49
CA LEU A 76 -7.75 8.38 3.10
C LEU A 76 -8.03 8.95 4.49
N LYS A 77 -7.06 9.65 5.09
CA LYS A 77 -7.22 10.31 6.37
C LYS A 77 -8.41 11.26 6.35
N ASN A 78 -9.37 11.00 7.23
CA ASN A 78 -10.61 11.76 7.40
C ASN A 78 -11.53 11.80 6.17
N LYS A 79 -11.38 10.88 5.22
CA LYS A 79 -12.19 10.85 3.99
C LYS A 79 -13.00 9.56 3.90
N LYS A 80 -14.16 9.63 3.23
CA LYS A 80 -14.97 8.45 2.93
C LYS A 80 -14.42 7.78 1.68
N TRP A 81 -14.39 6.46 1.72
CA TRP A 81 -14.03 5.60 0.60
C TRP A 81 -15.14 4.57 0.40
N ASP A 82 -15.06 3.77 -0.66
CA ASP A 82 -16.05 2.72 -0.92
C ASP A 82 -15.41 1.49 -1.57
N PHE A 83 -16.14 0.39 -1.56
CA PHE A 83 -15.69 -0.88 -2.08
C PHE A 83 -16.81 -1.62 -2.80
N ILE A 84 -16.49 -2.08 -4.00
CA ILE A 84 -17.37 -2.90 -4.81
C ILE A 84 -16.95 -4.36 -4.63
N PRO A 85 -17.76 -5.22 -3.99
CA PRO A 85 -17.43 -6.63 -3.71
C PRO A 85 -17.57 -7.52 -4.94
N GLU A 86 -17.09 -7.05 -6.09
CA GLU A 86 -17.13 -7.74 -7.37
C GLU A 86 -15.71 -7.86 -7.94
N ILE A 87 -15.46 -8.99 -8.60
CA ILE A 87 -14.19 -9.25 -9.28
C ILE A 87 -14.20 -8.48 -10.61
N LEU A 88 -13.67 -7.25 -10.57
CA LEU A 88 -13.64 -6.35 -11.73
C LEU A 88 -12.24 -6.17 -12.33
N ARG A 89 -11.24 -6.87 -11.78
CA ARG A 89 -9.85 -6.77 -12.26
C ARG A 89 -9.07 -8.07 -12.13
N ILE A 90 -8.03 -8.18 -12.96
CA ILE A 90 -7.05 -9.26 -12.90
C ILE A 90 -5.75 -8.72 -12.31
N TYR A 91 -5.24 -9.38 -11.28
CA TYR A 91 -3.91 -9.14 -10.73
C TYR A 91 -2.95 -10.26 -11.17
N TYR A 92 -2.00 -9.92 -12.03
CA TYR A 92 -0.98 -10.88 -12.46
C TYR A 92 0.08 -11.05 -11.38
N HIS A 93 0.13 -12.25 -10.81
CA HIS A 93 1.21 -12.71 -9.96
C HIS A 93 2.36 -13.17 -10.83
N TYR A 94 3.37 -12.31 -10.98
CA TYR A 94 4.62 -12.69 -11.61
C TYR A 94 5.45 -13.53 -10.62
N PRO A 95 5.72 -14.82 -10.91
CA PRO A 95 6.53 -15.64 -10.04
C PRO A 95 7.91 -15.00 -9.89
N LYS A 96 8.40 -15.01 -8.65
CA LYS A 96 9.72 -14.50 -8.30
C LYS A 96 10.77 -15.26 -9.12
N ARG A 97 11.35 -14.67 -10.18
CA ARG A 97 12.49 -15.30 -10.85
C ARG A 97 13.66 -15.27 -9.87
N LYS A 98 14.42 -16.37 -9.78
CA LYS A 98 15.69 -16.42 -9.03
C LYS A 98 16.55 -15.24 -9.52
N GLY A 99 16.84 -14.27 -8.64
CA GLY A 99 17.64 -13.09 -8.97
C GLY A 99 16.87 -11.84 -9.42
N THR A 100 15.54 -11.85 -9.56
CA THR A 100 14.75 -10.62 -9.85
C THR A 100 13.82 -10.22 -8.70
N ASN A 101 14.17 -10.63 -7.48
CA ASN A 101 13.38 -10.27 -6.32
C ASN A 101 13.28 -8.73 -6.20
N LEU A 102 12.17 -8.25 -5.62
CA LEU A 102 12.20 -7.03 -4.81
C LEU A 102 13.32 -7.09 -3.77
N SER A 103 13.59 -8.30 -3.27
CA SER A 103 14.79 -8.62 -2.52
C SER A 103 16.06 -8.44 -3.35
N THR A 104 16.15 -8.54 -4.67
CA THR A 104 17.42 -8.30 -5.37
C THR A 104 17.74 -6.82 -5.33
N PHE A 105 16.78 -5.93 -5.52
CA PHE A 105 17.00 -4.48 -5.36
C PHE A 105 17.29 -4.11 -3.89
N ALA A 106 16.55 -4.69 -2.93
CA ALA A 106 16.76 -4.47 -1.50
C ALA A 106 18.03 -5.16 -0.94
N THR A 107 18.41 -6.35 -1.41
CA THR A 107 19.64 -7.08 -1.03
C THR A 107 20.86 -6.51 -1.72
N LEU A 108 20.71 -5.82 -2.87
CA LEU A 108 21.81 -5.11 -3.51
C LEU A 108 22.24 -3.88 -2.70
N ASN A 109 21.39 -3.33 -1.82
CA ASN A 109 21.82 -2.29 -0.88
C ASN A 109 20.93 -2.14 0.38
N HIS A 110 21.19 -2.94 1.42
CA HIS A 110 20.50 -2.83 2.72
C HIS A 110 20.51 -1.41 3.31
N GLN A 111 21.53 -0.60 3.00
CA GLN A 111 21.61 0.78 3.49
C GLN A 111 20.54 1.69 2.88
N TRP A 112 20.13 1.45 1.63
CA TRP A 112 19.07 2.25 0.99
C TRP A 112 17.73 1.91 1.61
N LEU A 113 17.47 0.62 1.85
CA LEU A 113 16.24 0.19 2.47
C LEU A 113 16.08 0.70 3.92
N LEU A 114 17.16 0.73 4.70
CA LEU A 114 17.14 1.33 6.03
C LEU A 114 16.89 2.85 5.96
N LYS A 115 17.43 3.55 4.97
CA LYS A 115 17.14 4.98 4.75
C LYS A 115 15.67 5.20 4.46
N ASP A 116 15.06 4.36 3.62
CA ASP A 116 13.65 4.47 3.25
C ASP A 116 12.72 4.19 4.43
N ILE A 117 13.01 3.14 5.21
CA ILE A 117 12.27 2.85 6.44
C ILE A 117 12.38 4.02 7.43
N ASN A 118 13.59 4.55 7.64
CA ASN A 118 13.79 5.68 8.53
C ASN A 118 13.08 6.95 8.02
N TYR A 119 13.09 7.18 6.71
CA TYR A 119 12.39 8.29 6.09
C TYR A 119 10.87 8.15 6.26
N PHE A 120 10.31 6.98 5.96
CA PHE A 120 8.89 6.66 6.14
C PHE A 120 8.45 6.84 7.60
N LEU A 121 9.22 6.29 8.55
CA LEU A 121 8.96 6.44 9.98
C LEU A 121 9.02 7.92 10.37
N LYS A 122 10.08 8.64 10.02
CA LYS A 122 10.22 10.06 10.36
C LYS A 122 9.06 10.91 9.82
N LYS A 123 8.60 10.63 8.60
CA LYS A 123 7.49 11.33 7.93
C LYS A 123 6.14 11.03 8.59
N ASN A 124 5.86 9.75 8.86
CA ASN A 124 4.51 9.30 9.18
C ASN A 124 4.29 8.99 10.67
N LEU A 125 5.33 8.78 11.47
CA LEU A 125 5.23 8.49 12.90
C LEU A 125 4.32 9.48 13.65
N PRO A 126 4.40 10.82 13.43
CA PRO A 126 3.49 11.75 14.12
C PRO A 126 2.00 11.51 13.84
N ILE A 127 1.66 10.97 12.65
CA ILE A 127 0.28 10.62 12.29
C ILE A 127 -0.16 9.40 13.11
N TYR A 128 0.65 8.35 13.16
CA TYR A 128 0.35 7.14 13.93
C TYR A 128 0.30 7.43 15.43
N GLU A 129 1.21 8.26 15.96
CA GLU A 129 1.18 8.71 17.37
C GLU A 129 -0.11 9.45 17.71
N LYS A 130 -0.57 10.34 16.82
CA LYS A 130 -1.82 11.07 17.01
C LYS A 130 -3.06 10.16 16.99
N ILE A 131 -3.04 9.08 16.20
CA ILE A 131 -4.13 8.10 16.13
C ILE A 131 -4.18 7.26 17.42
N GLY A 132 -3.02 6.80 17.91
CA GLY A 132 -2.90 6.15 19.20
C GLY A 132 -2.11 4.84 19.17
N LYS A 133 -2.09 4.16 20.33
CA LYS A 133 -1.22 2.99 20.59
C LYS A 133 -1.43 1.85 19.60
N GLU A 134 -2.67 1.56 19.21
CA GLU A 134 -2.95 0.47 18.28
C GLU A 134 -2.34 0.72 16.89
N ALA A 135 -2.42 1.96 16.41
CA ALA A 135 -1.86 2.37 15.14
C ALA A 135 -0.31 2.31 15.17
N LEU A 136 0.30 2.74 16.28
CA LEU A 136 1.74 2.60 16.50
C LEU A 136 2.20 1.14 16.51
N SER A 137 1.52 0.28 17.25
CA SER A 137 1.85 -1.15 17.31
C SER A 137 1.77 -1.80 15.92
N TRP A 138 0.74 -1.45 15.15
CA TRP A 138 0.62 -1.94 13.77
C TRP A 138 1.74 -1.43 12.87
N LEU A 139 2.11 -0.15 12.96
CA LEU A 139 3.21 0.42 12.17
C LEU A 139 4.51 -0.35 12.40
N TYR A 140 4.91 -0.54 13.65
CA TYR A 140 6.14 -1.28 13.98
C TYR A 140 6.06 -2.75 13.56
N PHE A 141 4.91 -3.40 13.73
CA PHE A 141 4.70 -4.76 13.25
C PHE A 141 4.82 -4.86 11.72
N TYR A 142 4.22 -3.92 10.99
CA TYR A 142 4.25 -3.86 9.53
C TYR A 142 5.68 -3.68 9.02
N ILE A 143 6.44 -2.74 9.60
CA ILE A 143 7.86 -2.54 9.29
C ILE A 143 8.68 -3.78 9.65
N GLY A 144 8.49 -4.38 10.82
CA GLY A 144 9.21 -5.59 11.22
C GLY A 144 8.99 -6.76 10.27
N LYS A 145 7.74 -7.01 9.85
CA LYS A 145 7.41 -8.02 8.83
C LYS A 145 8.09 -7.73 7.50
N TYR A 146 8.21 -6.46 7.13
CA TYR A 146 8.89 -6.05 5.92
C TYR A 146 10.40 -6.31 6.01
N CYS A 147 11.04 -5.94 7.11
CA CYS A 147 12.45 -6.23 7.39
C CYS A 147 12.78 -7.74 7.35
N LEU A 148 11.89 -8.58 7.87
CA LEU A 148 12.03 -10.04 7.78
C LEU A 148 11.93 -10.54 6.33
N ARG A 149 10.97 -10.01 5.56
CA ARG A 149 10.74 -10.44 4.17
C ARG A 149 11.92 -10.14 3.23
N VAL A 150 12.66 -9.07 3.53
CA VAL A 150 13.80 -8.60 2.73
C VAL A 150 15.16 -9.03 3.30
N GLY A 151 15.19 -9.69 4.47
CA GLY A 151 16.42 -10.24 5.08
C GLY A 151 17.30 -9.23 5.79
N ILE A 152 16.74 -8.14 6.33
CA ILE A 152 17.48 -7.15 7.14
C ILE A 152 17.69 -7.63 8.58
N ILE A 153 16.77 -8.44 9.11
CA ILE A 153 16.78 -9.04 10.45
C ILE A 153 16.51 -10.54 10.39
#